data_AF-A0A395LJ38-F1
#
_entry.id   AF-A0A395LJ38-F1
#
_cell.length_a   1.000
_cell.length_b   1.000
_cell.length_c   1.000
_cell.angle_alpha   90.00
_cell.angle_beta   90.00
_cell.angle_gamma   90.00
#
_symmetry.space_group_name_H-M   'P 1'
#
loop_
_entity.id
_entity.type
_entity.pdbx_description
1 polymer ?
#
loop_
_entity_poly.entity_id
_entity_poly.type
_entity_poly.pdbx_seq_one_letter_code
_entity_poly.pdbx_strand_id
1 'polypeptide(L)'
;MLTVPAASQRLTRSLHDAEASADESLLKAIAAMGEVVTTRMEFRDHPAAIHAQPALIRLQRATTAIISAQGEILRAHVELKKAQTVTSGPEEGGCPKWATMATVDEGKQLVA
;
A
#
# COMPACT_ATOMS: atom_id res chain seq x y z
N MET A 1 -21.42 -9.46 -19.10
CA MET A 1 -20.06 -9.02 -19.49
C MET A 1 -19.60 -7.94 -18.52
N LEU A 2 -18.32 -7.91 -18.15
CA LEU A 2 -17.76 -6.81 -17.36
C LEU A 2 -17.66 -5.55 -18.24
N THR A 3 -18.08 -4.39 -17.75
CA THR A 3 -17.90 -3.12 -18.46
C THR A 3 -16.48 -2.58 -18.26
N VAL A 4 -16.01 -1.73 -19.19
CA VAL A 4 -14.69 -1.08 -19.07
C VAL A 4 -14.54 -0.32 -17.74
N PRO A 5 -15.51 0.49 -17.29
CA PRO A 5 -15.42 1.15 -15.98
C PRO A 5 -15.32 0.17 -14.80
N ALA A 6 -16.10 -0.92 -14.83
CA ALA A 6 -16.04 -1.94 -13.79
C ALA A 6 -14.69 -2.67 -13.75
N ALA A 7 -14.07 -2.91 -14.92
CA ALA A 7 -12.74 -3.48 -15.03
C ALA A 7 -11.68 -2.54 -14.45
N SER A 8 -11.74 -1.26 -14.80
CA SER A 8 -10.83 -0.22 -14.29
C SER A 8 -10.89 -0.11 -12.77
N GLN A 9 -12.09 -0.02 -12.19
CA GLN A 9 -12.25 0.07 -10.74
C GLN A 9 -11.75 -1.20 -10.01
N ARG A 10 -11.90 -2.37 -10.63
CA ARG A 10 -11.34 -3.62 -10.08
C ARG A 10 -9.81 -3.61 -10.10
N LEU A 11 -9.18 -3.14 -11.17
CA LEU A 11 -7.73 -3.01 -11.26
C LEU A 11 -7.18 -2.03 -10.21
N THR A 12 -7.81 -0.87 -10.07
CA THR A 12 -7.40 0.13 -9.06
C THR A 12 -7.45 -0.43 -7.64
N ARG A 13 -8.51 -1.17 -7.28
CA ARG A 13 -8.59 -1.86 -5.98
C ARG A 13 -7.47 -2.88 -5.81
N SER A 14 -7.24 -3.72 -6.82
CA SER A 14 -6.18 -4.74 -6.77
C SER A 14 -4.77 -4.14 -6.60
N LEU A 15 -4.52 -2.95 -7.16
CA LEU A 15 -3.26 -2.25 -6.99
C LEU A 15 -3.10 -1.71 -5.57
N HIS A 16 -4.15 -1.09 -5.01
CA HIS A 16 -4.13 -0.65 -3.61
C HIS A 16 -3.93 -1.80 -2.63
N ASP A 17 -4.58 -2.95 -2.86
CA ASP A 17 -4.38 -4.14 -2.03
C ASP A 17 -2.92 -4.63 -2.10
N ALA A 18 -2.32 -4.60 -3.29
CA ALA A 18 -0.92 -4.98 -3.49
C ALA A 18 0.06 -4.00 -2.81
N GLU A 19 -0.19 -2.69 -2.89
CA GLU A 19 0.57 -1.65 -2.20
C GLU A 19 0.54 -1.86 -0.68
N ALA A 20 -0.66 -2.03 -0.11
CA ALA A 20 -0.83 -2.26 1.32
C ALA A 20 -0.16 -3.56 1.79
N SER A 21 -0.25 -4.63 1.01
CA SER A 21 0.41 -5.90 1.32
C SER A 21 1.95 -5.79 1.28
N ALA A 22 2.49 -4.98 0.37
CA ALA A 22 3.92 -4.75 0.30
C ALA A 22 4.44 -3.95 1.52
N ASP A 23 3.69 -2.93 1.95
CA ASP A 23 3.98 -2.17 3.18
C ASP A 23 3.93 -3.05 4.43
N GLU A 24 2.91 -3.90 4.55
CA GLU A 24 2.79 -4.85 5.67
C GLU A 24 3.95 -5.84 5.68
N SER A 25 4.36 -6.33 4.50
CA SER A 25 5.51 -7.24 4.36
C SER A 25 6.81 -6.57 4.77
N LEU A 26 7.00 -5.29 4.41
CA LEU A 26 8.16 -4.50 4.81
C LEU A 26 8.22 -4.35 6.34
N LEU A 27 7.10 -3.98 6.96
CA LEU A 27 7.00 -3.83 8.41
C LEU A 27 7.37 -5.14 9.13
N LYS A 28 6.80 -6.28 8.70
CA LYS A 28 7.08 -7.60 9.28
C LYS A 28 8.54 -8.01 9.13
N ALA A 29 9.17 -7.73 7.98
CA ALA A 29 10.59 -8.03 7.76
C ALA A 29 11.50 -7.22 8.69
N ILE A 30 11.22 -5.92 8.87
CA ILE A 30 11.97 -5.05 9.78
C ILE A 30 11.77 -5.50 11.24
N ALA A 31 10.54 -5.82 11.63
CA ALA A 31 10.24 -6.33 12.97
C ALA A 31 11.02 -7.63 13.27
N ALA A 32 11.07 -8.56 12.32
CA ALA A 32 11.85 -9.79 12.45
C ALA A 32 13.35 -9.52 12.59
N MET A 33 13.90 -8.54 11.87
CA MET A 33 15.30 -8.13 12.07
C MET A 33 15.54 -7.59 13.49
N GLY A 34 14.62 -6.76 13.98
CA GLY A 34 14.65 -6.24 15.35
C GLY A 34 14.67 -7.37 16.37
N GLU A 35 13.76 -8.34 16.23
CA GLU A 35 13.65 -9.50 17.12
C GLU A 35 14.92 -10.35 17.16
N VAL A 36 15.58 -10.55 16.01
CA VAL A 36 16.87 -11.27 15.97
C VAL A 36 17.96 -10.51 16.72
N VAL A 37 17.99 -9.17 16.64
CA VAL A 37 18.97 -8.35 17.34
C VAL A 37 18.70 -8.34 18.85
N THR A 38 17.46 -8.14 19.27
CA THR A 38 17.06 -8.14 20.69
C THR A 38 17.34 -9.49 21.33
N THR A 39 16.92 -10.59 20.69
CA THR A 39 17.20 -11.95 21.15
C THR A 39 18.70 -12.20 21.32
N ARG A 40 19.53 -11.74 20.37
CA ARG A 40 20.99 -11.88 20.45
C ARG A 40 21.58 -11.08 21.63
N MET A 41 21.01 -9.93 21.95
CA MET A 41 21.46 -9.09 23.08
C MET A 41 21.11 -9.70 24.43
N GLU A 42 19.91 -10.27 24.55
CA GLU A 42 19.40 -10.87 25.79
C GLU A 42 19.98 -12.26 26.07
N PHE A 43 20.16 -13.08 25.03
CA PHE A 43 20.53 -14.49 25.17
C PHE A 43 21.78 -14.84 24.36
N ARG A 44 22.96 -14.43 24.84
CA ARG A 44 24.25 -14.68 24.15
C ARG A 44 24.55 -16.17 23.90
N ASP A 45 24.13 -17.04 24.79
CA ASP A 45 24.38 -18.48 24.70
C ASP A 45 23.30 -19.23 23.90
N HIS A 46 22.28 -18.54 23.41
CA HIS A 46 21.21 -19.15 22.64
C HIS A 46 21.69 -19.46 21.20
N PRO A 47 21.34 -20.61 20.61
CA PRO A 47 21.72 -20.96 19.24
C PRO A 47 21.32 -19.90 18.19
N ALA A 48 20.22 -19.17 18.43
CA ALA A 48 19.82 -18.08 17.56
C ALA A 48 20.82 -16.91 17.56
N ALA A 49 21.59 -16.69 18.63
CA ALA A 49 22.65 -15.68 18.67
C ALA A 49 23.82 -16.06 17.74
N ILE A 50 24.16 -17.35 17.65
CA ILE A 50 25.21 -17.89 16.77
C ILE A 50 24.83 -17.72 15.30
N HIS A 51 23.57 -18.00 14.95
CA HIS A 51 23.05 -17.88 13.59
C HIS A 51 22.42 -16.51 13.26
N ALA A 52 22.46 -15.55 14.19
CA ALA A 52 21.83 -14.24 14.03
C ALA A 52 22.39 -13.49 12.82
N GLN A 53 23.71 -13.44 12.65
CA GLN A 53 24.32 -12.68 11.56
C GLN A 53 23.95 -13.19 10.16
N PRO A 54 24.07 -14.49 9.84
CA PRO A 54 23.61 -14.99 8.54
C PRO A 54 22.10 -14.86 8.34
N ALA A 55 21.29 -14.87 9.40
CA ALA A 55 19.85 -14.57 9.32
C ALA A 55 19.60 -13.09 9.00
N LEU A 56 20.29 -12.17 9.68
CA LEU A 56 20.18 -10.72 9.45
C LEU A 56 20.58 -10.33 8.03
N ILE A 57 21.62 -10.95 7.46
CA ILE A 57 22.00 -10.71 6.06
C ILE A 57 20.89 -11.14 5.10
N ARG A 58 20.24 -12.28 5.37
CA ARG A 58 19.13 -12.77 4.54
C ARG A 58 17.89 -11.88 4.67
N LEU A 59 17.56 -11.46 5.89
CA LEU A 59 16.45 -10.54 6.14
C LEU A 59 16.72 -9.16 5.51
N GLN A 60 17.93 -8.63 5.59
CA GLN A 60 18.31 -7.39 4.93
C GLN A 60 18.11 -7.47 3.40
N ARG A 61 18.51 -8.58 2.78
CA ARG A 61 18.26 -8.82 1.35
C ARG A 61 16.77 -8.88 1.02
N ALA A 62 15.98 -9.55 1.87
CA ALA A 62 14.53 -9.60 1.71
C ALA A 62 13.90 -8.19 1.81
N THR A 63 14.30 -7.39 2.81
CA THR A 63 13.86 -6.00 2.97
C THR A 63 14.20 -5.15 1.75
N THR A 64 15.42 -5.25 1.22
CA THR A 64 15.80 -4.54 -0.02
C THR A 64 14.94 -4.97 -1.20
N ALA A 65 14.67 -6.27 -1.36
CA ALA A 65 13.83 -6.78 -2.44
C ALA A 65 12.38 -6.29 -2.33
N ILE A 66 11.82 -6.23 -1.11
CA ILE A 66 10.47 -5.69 -0.85
C ILE A 66 10.41 -4.21 -1.23
N ILE A 67 11.41 -3.41 -0.85
CA ILE A 67 11.47 -1.98 -1.21
C ILE A 67 11.53 -1.80 -2.73
N SER A 68 12.32 -2.61 -3.44
CA SER A 68 12.34 -2.59 -4.90
C SER A 68 10.97 -2.95 -5.49
N ALA A 69 10.33 -4.00 -4.97
CA ALA A 69 9.01 -4.42 -5.42
C ALA A 69 7.93 -3.33 -5.18
N GLN A 70 7.94 -2.65 -4.04
CA GLN A 70 7.05 -1.50 -3.77
C GLN A 70 7.20 -0.41 -4.84
N GLY A 71 8.44 -0.07 -5.20
CA GLY A 71 8.70 0.91 -6.25
C GLY A 71 8.12 0.50 -7.61
N GLU A 72 8.25 -0.78 -7.98
CA GLU A 72 7.67 -1.31 -9.23
C GLU A 72 6.14 -1.36 -9.19
N ILE A 73 5.52 -1.71 -8.05
CA ILE A 73 4.07 -1.70 -7.87
C ILE A 73 3.52 -0.27 -8.04
N LEU A 74 4.15 0.71 -7.39
CA LEU A 74 3.75 2.12 -7.50
C LEU A 74 3.88 2.64 -8.93
N ARG A 75 4.96 2.27 -9.64
CA ARG A 75 5.13 2.60 -11.07
C ARG A 75 4.03 1.97 -11.92
N ALA A 76 3.71 0.70 -11.70
CA ALA A 76 2.64 0.01 -12.41
C ALA A 76 1.28 0.69 -12.18
N HIS A 77 0.99 1.14 -10.95
CA HIS A 77 -0.20 1.93 -10.67
C HIS A 77 -0.22 3.23 -11.49
N VAL A 78 0.88 3.99 -11.49
CA VAL A 78 0.97 5.23 -12.28
C VAL A 78 0.73 4.99 -13.78
N GLU A 79 1.33 3.95 -14.35
CA GLU A 79 1.15 3.61 -15.77
C GLU A 79 -0.30 3.19 -16.08
N LEU A 80 -0.91 2.36 -15.22
CA LEU A 80 -2.30 1.95 -15.40
C LEU A 80 -3.28 3.12 -15.22
N LYS A 81 -2.99 4.06 -14.32
CA LYS A 81 -3.78 5.29 -14.16
C LYS A 81 -3.72 6.17 -15.40
N LYS A 82 -2.55 6.31 -16.03
CA LYS A 82 -2.42 7.01 -17.33
C LYS A 82 -3.28 6.33 -18.39
N ALA A 83 -3.23 4.99 -18.49
CA ALA A 83 -4.05 4.26 -19.45
C ALA A 83 -5.55 4.50 -19.23
N GLN A 84 -6.01 4.47 -17.97
CA GLN A 84 -7.40 4.77 -17.61
C GLN A 84 -7.84 6.17 -18.06
N THR A 85 -6.99 7.19 -17.90
CA THR A 85 -7.32 8.57 -18.35
C THR A 85 -7.47 8.67 -19.88
N VAL A 86 -6.69 7.90 -20.64
CA VAL A 86 -6.75 7.89 -22.11
C VAL A 86 -7.98 7.15 -22.62
N THR A 87 -8.35 6.03 -21.99
CA THR A 87 -9.49 5.20 -22.44
C THR A 87 -10.85 5.71 -21.97
N SER A 88 -10.90 6.48 -20.88
CA SER A 88 -12.16 6.89 -20.25
C SER A 88 -12.56 8.34 -20.56
N GLY A 89 -11.71 9.10 -21.26
CA GLY A 89 -11.85 10.56 -21.39
C GLY A 89 -11.62 11.29 -20.05
N PRO A 90 -11.59 12.64 -20.03
CA PRO A 90 -11.80 13.36 -18.77
C PRO A 90 -13.12 12.87 -18.17
N GLU A 91 -13.19 12.65 -16.86
CA GLU A 91 -14.44 12.22 -16.21
C GLU A 91 -15.59 13.18 -16.52
N GLU A 92 -16.32 12.94 -17.60
CA GLU A 92 -17.63 13.53 -17.83
C GLU A 92 -18.62 12.81 -16.92
N GLY A 93 -18.78 13.35 -15.72
CA GLY A 93 -20.05 13.31 -14.99
C GLY A 93 -20.48 11.96 -14.41
N GLY A 94 -19.54 11.10 -14.03
CA GLY A 94 -19.85 9.80 -13.41
C GLY A 94 -20.13 9.83 -11.90
N CYS A 95 -19.99 10.98 -11.22
CA CYS A 95 -20.43 11.10 -9.83
C CYS A 95 -21.96 11.25 -9.82
N PRO A 96 -22.73 10.29 -9.28
CA PRO A 96 -24.17 10.41 -9.24
C PRO A 96 -24.53 11.69 -8.46
N LYS A 97 -25.36 12.57 -9.01
CA LYS A 97 -25.74 13.85 -8.39
C LYS A 97 -26.36 13.71 -6.99
N TRP A 98 -26.69 12.50 -6.56
CA TRP A 98 -27.21 12.19 -5.23
C TRP A 98 -26.11 11.86 -4.21
N ALA A 99 -24.86 11.64 -4.63
CA ALA A 99 -23.71 11.47 -3.74
C ALA A 99 -23.13 12.84 -3.32
N THR A 100 -23.99 13.75 -2.86
CA THR A 100 -23.55 14.88 -2.06
C THR A 100 -23.32 14.35 -0.65
N MET A 101 -22.07 14.30 -0.19
CA MET A 101 -21.79 14.15 1.23
C MET A 101 -22.52 15.31 1.94
N ALA A 102 -23.51 14.97 2.76
CA ALA A 102 -24.23 15.93 3.56
C ALA A 102 -23.22 16.71 4.44
N THR A 103 -22.86 17.91 4.01
CA THR A 103 -22.21 18.89 4.87
C THR A 103 -23.28 19.44 5.79
N VAL A 104 -23.33 18.94 7.02
CA VAL A 104 -24.00 19.65 8.10
C VAL A 104 -23.04 20.79 8.48
N ASP A 105 -23.25 21.96 7.89
CA ASP A 105 -22.70 23.22 8.39
C ASP A 105 -23.88 24.09 8.85
N GLU A 106 -24.02 24.18 10.16
CA GLU A 106 -25.00 25.02 10.86
C GLU A 106 -24.61 26.49 10.70
N GLY A 107 -24.97 27.07 9.55
CA GLY A 107 -24.78 28.48 9.26
C GLY A 107 -26.06 29.29 9.46
N LYS A 108 -26.11 30.06 10.54
CA LYS A 108 -26.81 31.36 10.69
C LYS A 108 -27.70 31.80 9.52
N GLN A 109 -28.99 32.04 9.79
CA GLN A 109 -29.79 32.94 8.98
C GLN A 109 -30.30 34.11 9.84
N LEU A 110 -29.66 35.26 9.64
CA LEU A 110 -30.12 36.56 10.08
C LEU A 110 -30.92 37.21 8.92
N VAL A 111 -32.10 37.71 9.29
CA VAL A 111 -32.83 38.87 8.76
C VAL A 111 -33.63 38.67 7.46
N ALA A 112 -34.96 38.70 7.64
CA ALA A 112 -35.81 39.75 7.06
C ALA A 112 -36.35 40.61 8.22
#